data_AF-A0A1I2H989-F1
#
_entry.id   AF-A0A1I2H989-F1
#
_cell.length_a   1.000
_cell.length_b   1.000
_cell.length_c   1.000
_cell.angle_alpha   90.00
_cell.angle_beta   90.00
_cell.angle_gamma   90.00
#
_symmetry.space_group_name_H-M   'P 1'
#
loop_
_entity.id
_entity.type
_entity.pdbx_description
1 polymer ?
#
loop_
_entity_poly.entity_id
_entity_poly.type
_entity_poly.pdbx_seq_one_letter_code
_entity_poly.pdbx_strand_id
1 'polypeptide(L)'
;MPHKFNADHRDKIPKQKQRVTNWAEYDEGLRGRGDLTVWVSEDALALWSAPPRTTPGGQALYSDLAIELCLTLGMVFKQPLRQTQGLMRSIAK
;
A
#
# COMPACT_ATOMS: atom_id res chain seq x y z
N MET A 1 5.14 15.21 -26.47
CA MET A 1 5.92 15.30 -25.22
C MET A 1 5.82 16.72 -24.68
N PRO A 2 5.22 16.94 -23.50
CA PRO A 2 4.94 18.29 -22.96
C PRO A 2 6.19 19.15 -22.74
N HIS A 3 7.36 18.52 -22.54
CA HIS A 3 8.60 19.22 -22.20
C HIS A 3 9.42 19.71 -23.41
N LYS A 4 9.00 19.45 -24.66
CA LYS A 4 9.78 19.86 -25.86
C LYS A 4 9.41 21.24 -26.41
N PHE A 5 8.21 21.76 -26.08
CA PHE A 5 7.67 22.95 -26.72
C PHE A 5 8.45 24.25 -26.41
N ASN A 6 9.14 24.32 -25.27
CA ASN A 6 9.87 25.50 -24.82
C ASN A 6 11.40 25.29 -24.73
N ALA A 7 11.95 24.36 -25.52
CA ALA A 7 13.39 24.06 -25.48
C ALA A 7 14.24 25.30 -25.83
N ASP A 8 13.83 26.06 -26.84
CA ASP A 8 14.55 27.23 -27.39
C ASP A 8 14.45 28.50 -26.51
N HIS A 9 13.73 28.43 -25.39
CA HIS A 9 13.54 29.55 -24.45
C HIS A 9 13.96 29.21 -23.02
N ARG A 10 14.57 28.04 -22.83
CA ARG A 10 14.93 27.54 -21.50
C ARG A 10 16.14 28.25 -20.90
N ASP A 11 16.97 28.85 -21.75
CA ASP A 11 18.10 29.73 -21.43
C ASP A 11 17.67 31.00 -20.68
N LYS A 12 16.44 31.48 -20.93
CA LYS A 12 15.85 32.65 -20.26
C LYS A 12 15.30 32.35 -18.87
N ILE A 13 15.12 31.07 -18.53
CA ILE A 13 14.62 30.64 -17.23
C ILE A 13 15.83 30.50 -16.29
N PRO A 14 15.96 31.34 -15.25
CA PRO A 14 17.05 31.23 -14.31
C PRO A 14 17.01 29.84 -13.64
N LYS A 15 18.14 29.14 -13.64
CA LYS A 15 18.26 27.85 -12.97
C LYS A 15 18.00 28.04 -11.47
N GLN A 16 17.22 27.14 -10.89
CA GLN A 16 17.00 27.12 -9.46
C GLN A 16 18.35 26.94 -8.74
N LYS A 17 18.72 27.93 -7.93
CA LYS A 17 20.02 28.00 -7.24
C LYS A 17 20.04 27.20 -5.92
N GLN A 18 18.86 26.83 -5.43
CA GLN A 18 18.70 26.09 -4.19
C GLN A 18 18.52 24.60 -4.48
N ARG A 19 19.29 23.76 -3.80
CA ARG A 19 19.18 22.31 -3.83
C ARG A 19 18.55 21.85 -2.52
N VAL A 20 17.47 21.06 -2.60
CA VAL A 20 16.88 20.42 -1.43
C VAL A 20 17.85 19.37 -0.92
N THR A 21 18.37 19.55 0.30
CA THR A 21 19.36 18.64 0.92
C THR A 21 18.73 17.66 1.90
N ASN A 22 17.55 17.99 2.43
CA ASN A 22 16.86 17.22 3.47
C ASN A 22 15.75 16.30 2.93
N TRP A 23 15.74 15.99 1.64
CA TRP A 23 14.64 15.21 1.04
C TRP A 23 14.45 13.84 1.71
N ALA A 24 15.54 13.18 2.08
CA ALA A 24 15.48 11.88 2.77
C ALA A 24 14.83 12.00 4.16
N GLU A 25 15.21 13.00 4.96
CA GLU A 25 14.62 13.25 6.28
C GLU A 25 13.15 13.61 6.18
N TYR A 26 12.79 14.40 5.15
CA TYR A 26 11.40 14.75 4.88
C TYR A 26 10.56 13.52 4.49
N ASP A 27 11.09 12.65 3.63
CA ASP A 27 10.42 11.41 3.20
C ASP A 27 10.23 10.43 4.36
N GLU A 28 11.24 10.23 5.20
CA GLU A 28 11.13 9.43 6.43
C GLU A 28 10.10 10.02 7.41
N GLY A 29 10.07 11.34 7.57
CA GLY A 29 9.04 12.02 8.33
C GLY A 29 7.64 11.84 7.75
N LEU A 30 7.51 11.69 6.43
CA LEU A 30 6.25 11.39 5.76
C LEU A 30 5.83 9.93 5.99
N ARG A 31 6.78 8.99 5.89
CA ARG A 31 6.57 7.56 6.20
C ARG A 31 6.08 7.38 7.62
N GLY A 32 6.76 7.99 8.60
CA GLY A 32 6.39 7.88 10.02
C GLY A 32 4.99 8.39 10.35
N ARG A 33 4.45 9.35 9.57
CA ARG A 33 3.07 9.84 9.76
C ARG A 33 1.99 8.85 9.33
N GLY A 34 2.34 7.93 8.43
CA GLY A 34 1.45 6.90 7.91
C GLY A 34 1.86 5.48 8.33
N ASP A 35 2.85 5.36 9.21
CA ASP A 35 3.35 4.06 9.65
C ASP A 35 2.34 3.39 10.58
N LEU A 36 2.12 2.10 10.38
CA LEU A 36 1.12 1.32 11.08
C LEU A 36 1.73 -0.02 11.51
N THR A 37 1.83 -0.22 12.82
CA THR A 37 2.19 -1.51 13.39
C THR A 37 0.92 -2.30 13.70
N VAL A 38 0.78 -3.48 13.10
CA VAL A 38 -0.35 -4.40 13.33
C VAL A 38 0.13 -5.62 14.10
N TRP A 39 -0.52 -5.92 15.22
CA TRP A 39 -0.30 -7.15 15.96
C TRP A 39 -1.28 -8.22 15.47
N VAL A 40 -0.76 -9.31 14.92
CA VAL A 40 -1.56 -10.44 14.45
C VAL A 40 -1.33 -11.61 15.40
N SER A 41 -2.40 -12.12 16.00
CA SER A 41 -2.34 -13.31 16.85
C SER A 41 -1.95 -14.54 16.04
N GLU A 42 -1.25 -15.48 16.68
CA GLU A 42 -0.82 -16.73 16.04
C GLU A 42 -2.00 -17.58 15.54
N ASP A 43 -3.12 -17.57 16.28
CA ASP A 43 -4.37 -18.23 15.88
C ASP A 43 -4.94 -17.66 14.56
N ALA A 44 -4.90 -16.34 14.40
CA ALA A 44 -5.36 -15.68 13.18
C ALA A 44 -4.46 -16.01 11.97
N LEU A 45 -3.16 -16.20 12.20
CA LEU A 45 -2.24 -16.68 11.16
C LEU A 45 -2.50 -18.14 10.79
N ALA A 46 -2.74 -18.99 11.79
CA ALA A 46 -3.06 -20.40 11.57
C ALA A 46 -4.36 -20.58 10.77
N LEU A 47 -5.32 -19.69 10.96
CA LEU A 47 -6.61 -19.67 10.26
C LEU A 47 -6.60 -18.85 8.97
N TRP A 48 -5.45 -18.36 8.50
CA TRP A 48 -5.37 -17.46 7.34
C TRP A 48 -5.69 -18.15 6.01
N SER A 49 -5.13 -19.33 5.80
CA SER A 49 -5.37 -20.14 4.60
C SER A 49 -6.70 -20.87 4.69
N ALA A 50 -7.43 -20.91 3.57
CA ALA A 50 -8.65 -21.69 3.54
C ALA A 50 -8.34 -23.19 3.67
N PRO A 51 -9.16 -23.96 4.43
CA PRO A 51 -9.06 -25.40 4.41
C PRO A 51 -9.43 -25.94 3.01
N PRO A 52 -8.85 -27.08 2.58
CA PRO A 52 -9.20 -27.70 1.31
C PRO A 52 -10.68 -28.01 1.25
N ARG A 53 -11.34 -27.59 0.16
CA ARG A 53 -12.73 -27.93 -0.11
C ARG A 53 -12.84 -29.39 -0.57
N THR A 54 -13.81 -30.09 -0.02
CA THR A 54 -14.20 -31.45 -0.40
C THR A 54 -15.33 -31.48 -1.44
N THR A 55 -15.92 -30.31 -1.75
CA THR A 55 -17.02 -30.13 -2.71
C THR A 55 -16.51 -29.78 -4.11
N PRO A 56 -17.24 -30.12 -5.19
CA PRO A 56 -16.90 -29.68 -6.54
C PRO A 56 -16.78 -28.15 -6.66
N GLY A 57 -15.75 -27.67 -7.36
CA GLY A 57 -15.44 -26.25 -7.56
C GLY A 57 -13.96 -25.91 -7.39
N GLY A 58 -13.63 -24.63 -7.51
CA GLY A 58 -12.27 -24.13 -7.26
C GLY A 58 -11.90 -24.15 -5.77
N GLN A 59 -10.62 -24.36 -5.48
CA GLN A 59 -10.09 -24.26 -4.11
C GLN A 59 -9.99 -22.80 -3.68
N ALA A 60 -10.49 -22.49 -2.49
CA ALA A 60 -10.33 -21.16 -1.90
C ALA A 60 -8.87 -21.01 -1.43
N LEU A 61 -8.31 -19.81 -1.60
CA LEU A 61 -6.96 -19.49 -1.13
C LEU A 61 -6.98 -18.82 0.25
N TYR A 62 -8.03 -18.06 0.53
CA TYR A 62 -8.20 -17.28 1.76
C TYR A 62 -9.41 -17.79 2.54
N SER A 63 -9.28 -17.89 3.86
CA SER A 63 -10.38 -18.25 4.74
C SER A 63 -11.39 -17.10 4.89
N ASP A 64 -12.57 -17.42 5.43
CA ASP A 64 -13.58 -16.40 5.76
C ASP A 64 -13.04 -15.39 6.78
N LEU A 65 -12.23 -15.84 7.75
CA LEU A 65 -11.55 -14.97 8.71
C LEU A 65 -10.61 -13.99 8.02
N ALA A 66 -9.81 -14.46 7.05
CA ALA A 66 -8.90 -13.59 6.31
C ALA A 66 -9.68 -12.54 5.48
N ILE A 67 -10.80 -12.94 4.88
CA ILE A 67 -11.68 -12.03 4.13
C ILE A 67 -12.30 -10.98 5.08
N GLU A 68 -12.83 -11.41 6.22
CA GLU A 68 -13.42 -10.53 7.23
C GLU A 68 -12.41 -9.51 7.76
N LEU A 69 -11.18 -9.94 8.08
CA LEU A 69 -10.12 -9.05 8.52
C LEU A 69 -9.77 -8.00 7.46
N CYS A 70 -9.63 -8.43 6.19
CA CYS A 70 -9.37 -7.52 5.08
C CYS A 70 -10.48 -6.46 4.96
N LEU A 71 -11.75 -6.88 5.01
CA LEU A 71 -12.90 -5.97 4.91
C LEU A 71 -12.96 -5.02 6.10
N THR A 72 -12.71 -5.53 7.31
CA THR A 72 -12.69 -4.73 8.55
C THR A 72 -11.64 -3.63 8.47
N LEU A 73 -10.42 -3.95 8.06
CA LEU A 73 -9.36 -2.96 7.86
C LEU A 73 -9.74 -1.95 6.78
N GLY A 74 -10.33 -2.41 5.67
CA GLY A 74 -10.87 -1.53 4.64
C GLY A 74 -11.90 -0.52 5.19
N MET A 75 -12.81 -0.98 6.05
CA MET A 75 -13.83 -0.14 6.69
C MET A 75 -13.24 0.85 7.70
N VAL A 76 -12.33 0.38 8.56
CA VAL A 76 -11.67 1.21 9.58
C VAL A 76 -10.89 2.36 8.93
N PHE A 77 -10.14 2.07 7.85
CA PHE A 77 -9.37 3.07 7.12
C PHE A 77 -10.15 3.76 6.01
N LYS A 78 -11.44 3.44 5.82
CA LYS A 78 -12.32 3.99 4.77
C LYS A 78 -11.71 3.86 3.36
N GLN A 79 -11.07 2.72 3.09
CA GLN A 79 -10.38 2.43 1.84
C GLN A 79 -11.27 1.66 0.85
N PRO A 80 -11.22 1.98 -0.46
CA PRO A 80 -11.82 1.14 -1.48
C PRO A 80 -11.07 -0.20 -1.59
N LEU A 81 -11.76 -1.26 -2.02
CA LEU A 81 -11.23 -2.64 -2.04
C LEU A 81 -9.84 -2.78 -2.70
N ARG A 82 -9.56 -2.02 -3.78
CA ARG A 82 -8.26 -2.07 -4.46
C ARG A 82 -7.12 -1.51 -3.62
N GLN A 83 -7.38 -0.50 -2.80
CA GLN A 83 -6.38 0.06 -1.88
C GLN A 83 -6.20 -0.87 -0.67
N THR A 84 -7.28 -1.43 -0.14
CA THR A 84 -7.25 -2.44 0.93
C THR A 84 -6.42 -3.66 0.51
N GLN A 85 -6.57 -4.15 -0.72
CA GLN A 85 -5.72 -5.23 -1.24
C GLN A 85 -4.22 -4.88 -1.22
N GLY A 86 -3.87 -3.64 -1.56
CA GLY A 86 -2.48 -3.15 -1.49
C GLY A 86 -1.96 -3.11 -0.06
N LEU A 87 -2.76 -2.60 0.87
CA LEU A 87 -2.45 -2.58 2.31
C LEU A 87 -2.25 -4.01 2.85
N MET A 88 -3.17 -4.92 2.58
CA MET A 88 -3.08 -6.31 3.06
C MET A 88 -1.87 -7.04 2.49
N ARG A 89 -1.49 -6.76 1.24
CA ARG A 89 -0.26 -7.28 0.64
C ARG A 89 1.01 -6.75 1.33
N SER A 90 0.95 -5.57 1.95
CA SER A 90 2.05 -5.03 2.75
C SER A 90 2.13 -5.65 4.14
N ILE A 91 0.99 -6.03 4.73
CA ILE A 91 0.91 -6.60 6.09
C ILE A 91 1.24 -8.10 6.09
N ALA A 92 0.72 -8.86 5.13
CA ALA A 92 0.80 -10.33 5.09
C ALA A 92 1.93 -10.86 4.19
N LYS A 93 3.00 -10.08 4.00
CA LYS A 93 4.15 -10.47 3.18
C LYS A 93 5.22 -11.18 4.01
#